data_AF-A0A9E3GDM3-F1
#
_entry.id   AF-A0A9E3GDM3-F1
#
_cell.length_a   1.000
_cell.length_b   1.000
_cell.length_c   1.000
_cell.angle_alpha   90.00
_cell.angle_beta   90.00
_cell.angle_gamma   90.00
#
_symmetry.space_group_name_H-M   'P 1'
#
loop_
_entity.id
_entity.type
_entity.pdbx_description
1 polymer ?
#
loop_
_entity_poly.entity_id
_entity_poly.type
_entity_poly.pdbx_seq_one_letter_code
_entity_poly.pdbx_strand_id
1 'polypeptide(L)'
;MRPPLTIHRHQCLSQRWFGYAERVRFIALPKWATANNTRRKGVTVKFTTTAAKTALGAAGIAAVSVFAAGTASAAPNIQGFGASESLVDGPLVTAYTVSNLQQSTIAIPGYTPKGTLYQADITVRSDGGTVTPMVRDFSARGPNGQTYRLIDKVEVPNGLNPAPIAQGNESTGTLYFDVTGAPPNGIVYNDGLQDILMWTSNVPGSVAPSAPTSSPAPGALPSPAHT
;
A
#
# COMPACT_ATOMS: atom_id res chain seq x y z
N MET A 1 -21.88 44.47 53.35
CA MET A 1 -20.98 45.50 52.77
C MET A 1 -19.77 44.78 52.19
N ARG A 2 -19.52 44.93 50.88
CA ARG A 2 -18.38 44.32 50.17
C ARG A 2 -17.13 45.19 50.33
N PRO A 3 -15.94 44.58 50.43
CA PRO A 3 -14.72 45.19 49.90
C PRO A 3 -14.16 44.41 48.68
N PRO A 4 -13.48 45.08 47.74
CA PRO A 4 -12.97 44.51 46.50
C PRO A 4 -11.55 43.92 46.68
N LEU A 5 -11.23 42.85 45.95
CA LEU A 5 -9.83 42.47 45.71
C LEU A 5 -9.41 42.83 44.28
N THR A 6 -8.46 43.74 44.26
CA THR A 6 -7.80 44.34 43.10
C THR A 6 -6.86 43.35 42.43
N ILE A 7 -6.99 43.25 41.11
CA ILE A 7 -6.11 42.57 40.17
C ILE A 7 -4.71 43.21 40.20
N HIS A 8 -3.66 42.44 40.48
CA HIS A 8 -2.28 42.83 40.20
C HIS A 8 -1.82 42.20 38.88
N ARG A 9 -1.85 43.00 37.80
CA ARG A 9 -1.10 42.72 36.57
C ARG A 9 0.35 43.13 36.80
N HIS A 10 1.26 42.17 36.78
CA HIS A 10 2.68 42.48 36.54
C HIS A 10 2.91 42.60 35.04
N GLN A 11 3.14 43.85 34.63
CA GLN A 11 3.81 44.18 33.39
C GLN A 11 5.31 43.93 33.59
N CYS A 12 5.93 43.17 32.69
CA CYS A 12 7.37 43.30 32.46
C CYS A 12 7.57 43.84 31.04
N LEU A 13 8.41 44.86 31.00
CA LEU A 13 8.64 45.82 29.94
C LEU A 13 9.54 45.26 28.84
N SER A 14 9.33 45.82 27.63
CA SER A 14 10.38 46.24 26.69
C SER A 14 11.29 45.13 26.12
N GLN A 15 11.32 44.93 24.81
CA GLN A 15 12.13 45.81 23.95
C GLN A 15 11.60 45.88 22.51
N ARG A 16 12.05 46.93 21.85
CA ARG A 16 11.43 47.68 20.76
C ARG A 16 12.35 47.62 19.54
N TRP A 17 11.74 47.71 18.35
CA TRP A 17 12.32 48.09 17.04
C TRP A 17 13.22 47.10 16.30
N PHE A 18 12.79 46.70 15.10
CA PHE A 18 13.14 47.35 13.82
C PHE A 18 12.21 46.80 12.73
N GLY A 19 11.53 47.68 12.00
CA GLY A 19 10.95 47.30 10.72
C GLY A 19 12.06 47.20 9.67
N TYR A 20 11.97 46.23 8.76
CA TYR A 20 12.58 46.34 7.43
C TYR A 20 11.93 45.33 6.48
N ALA A 21 11.49 45.88 5.35
CA ALA A 21 11.18 45.31 4.05
C ALA A 21 11.35 43.79 3.83
N GLU A 22 10.26 43.18 3.37
CA GLU A 22 10.20 42.48 2.08
C GLU A 22 11.56 42.11 1.46
N ARG A 23 11.91 40.83 1.56
CA ARG A 23 12.63 40.11 0.52
C ARG A 23 12.13 38.68 0.46
N VAL A 24 11.29 38.44 -0.53
CA VAL A 24 11.03 37.12 -1.10
C VAL A 24 12.38 36.50 -1.45
N ARG A 25 12.89 35.60 -0.58
CA ARG A 25 13.97 34.69 -0.97
C ARG A 25 13.33 33.46 -1.56
N PHE A 26 13.23 33.50 -2.90
CA PHE A 26 13.25 32.32 -3.74
C PHE A 26 14.39 31.42 -3.26
N ILE A 27 14.05 30.32 -2.59
CA ILE A 27 14.98 29.21 -2.41
C ILE A 27 15.01 28.51 -3.77
N ALA A 28 16.13 28.70 -4.46
CA ALA A 28 16.41 28.13 -5.76
C ALA A 28 16.30 26.60 -5.72
N LEU A 29 15.45 26.07 -6.59
CA LEU A 29 15.35 24.66 -6.92
C LEU A 29 16.70 24.14 -7.44
N PRO A 30 17.14 22.93 -7.06
CA PRO A 30 18.30 22.30 -7.69
C PRO A 30 18.02 22.07 -9.18
N LYS A 31 18.77 22.77 -10.04
CA LYS A 31 18.83 22.56 -11.49
C LYS A 31 19.71 21.35 -11.79
N TRP A 32 19.10 20.18 -11.98
CA TRP A 32 19.56 19.20 -12.96
C TRP A 32 18.43 18.21 -13.27
N ALA A 33 17.75 18.43 -14.40
CA ALA A 33 17.10 17.39 -15.18
C ALA A 33 16.75 18.02 -16.52
N THR A 34 17.71 17.93 -17.44
CA THR A 34 17.57 18.29 -18.85
C THR A 34 16.30 17.63 -19.41
N ALA A 35 15.35 18.48 -19.82
CA ALA A 35 14.20 18.06 -20.61
C ALA A 35 14.70 17.53 -21.96
N ASN A 36 14.70 16.21 -22.14
CA ASN A 36 14.98 15.60 -23.43
C ASN A 36 13.65 15.47 -24.18
N ASN A 37 13.31 16.52 -24.94
CA ASN A 37 12.19 16.53 -25.87
C ASN A 37 12.56 15.76 -27.14
N THR A 38 12.48 14.44 -27.09
CA THR A 38 12.52 13.62 -28.29
C THR A 38 11.09 13.39 -28.74
N ARG A 39 10.65 14.12 -29.78
CA ARG A 39 9.50 13.74 -30.61
C ARG A 39 9.67 12.27 -31.02
N ARG A 40 9.03 11.35 -30.32
CA ARG A 40 8.78 10.01 -30.85
C ARG A 40 7.60 10.12 -31.80
N LYS A 41 7.90 10.10 -33.10
CA LYS A 41 6.93 9.82 -34.15
C LYS A 41 6.09 8.63 -33.71
N GLY A 42 4.77 8.77 -33.79
CA GLY A 42 3.81 7.76 -33.35
C GLY A 42 4.16 6.39 -33.91
N VAL A 43 4.52 5.47 -33.02
CA VAL A 43 4.34 4.05 -33.26
C VAL A 43 2.94 3.78 -32.76
N THR A 44 1.98 3.80 -33.69
CA THR A 44 0.64 3.25 -33.48
C THR A 44 0.82 1.81 -33.03
N VAL A 45 0.70 1.56 -31.72
CA VAL A 45 0.53 0.20 -31.21
C VAL A 45 -0.87 -0.20 -31.65
N LYS A 46 -0.95 -0.84 -32.82
CA LYS A 46 -2.16 -1.54 -33.23
C LYS A 46 -2.36 -2.63 -32.18
N PHE A 47 -3.30 -2.42 -31.27
CA PHE A 47 -3.89 -3.53 -30.55
C PHE A 47 -4.52 -4.41 -31.61
N THR A 48 -3.78 -5.45 -32.01
CA THR A 48 -4.34 -6.55 -32.78
C THR A 48 -5.25 -7.29 -31.82
N THR A 49 -6.47 -6.77 -31.66
CA THR A 49 -7.60 -7.58 -31.27
C THR A 49 -7.69 -8.65 -32.34
N THR A 50 -7.21 -9.85 -32.03
CA THR A 50 -7.57 -11.06 -32.76
C THR A 50 -9.07 -11.22 -32.55
N ALA A 51 -9.86 -10.52 -33.35
CA ALA A 51 -11.27 -10.78 -33.54
C ALA A 51 -11.32 -12.19 -34.13
N ALA A 52 -11.66 -13.16 -33.28
CA ALA A 52 -11.98 -14.51 -33.71
C ALA A 52 -13.11 -14.38 -34.75
N LYS A 53 -12.76 -14.53 -36.03
CA LYS A 53 -13.72 -14.66 -37.11
C LYS A 53 -14.37 -16.03 -36.96
N THR A 54 -15.45 -16.08 -36.21
CA THR A 54 -16.41 -17.18 -36.30
C THR A 54 -17.03 -17.11 -37.70
N ALA A 55 -16.65 -18.04 -38.56
CA ALA A 55 -17.33 -18.28 -39.81
C ALA A 55 -18.76 -18.75 -39.49
N LEU A 56 -19.74 -17.89 -39.73
CA LEU A 56 -21.15 -18.26 -39.69
C LEU A 56 -21.46 -19.09 -40.94
N GLY A 57 -21.23 -20.40 -40.85
CA GLY A 57 -21.84 -21.37 -41.76
C GLY A 57 -23.29 -21.57 -41.33
N ALA A 58 -24.23 -21.24 -42.21
CA ALA A 58 -25.65 -21.45 -41.97
C ALA A 58 -25.98 -22.95 -41.91
N ALA A 59 -26.40 -23.45 -40.73
CA ALA A 59 -27.38 -24.54 -40.57
C ALA A 59 -27.55 -24.90 -39.08
N GLY A 60 -28.79 -24.76 -38.58
CA GLY A 60 -29.40 -25.58 -37.53
C GLY A 60 -28.73 -25.68 -36.15
N ILE A 61 -29.45 -25.19 -35.13
CA ILE A 61 -29.79 -25.80 -33.82
C ILE A 61 -29.96 -24.66 -32.81
N ALA A 62 -31.19 -24.49 -32.31
CA ALA A 62 -31.47 -23.63 -31.18
C ALA A 62 -30.89 -24.26 -29.91
N ALA A 63 -29.74 -23.76 -29.47
CA ALA A 63 -29.25 -23.95 -28.11
C ALA A 63 -29.11 -22.56 -27.51
N VAL A 64 -29.96 -22.24 -26.54
CA VAL A 64 -29.81 -21.04 -25.70
C VAL A 64 -28.59 -21.29 -24.81
N SER A 65 -27.40 -21.02 -25.34
CA SER A 65 -26.19 -20.94 -24.54
C SER A 65 -26.28 -19.65 -23.73
N VAL A 66 -26.69 -19.80 -22.48
CA VAL A 66 -26.52 -18.77 -21.46
C VAL A 66 -25.02 -18.56 -21.33
N PHE A 67 -24.49 -17.55 -22.02
CA PHE A 67 -23.15 -17.06 -21.76
C PHE A 67 -23.17 -16.51 -20.34
N ALA A 68 -22.68 -17.29 -19.39
CA ALA A 68 -22.19 -16.73 -18.14
C ALA A 68 -21.12 -15.73 -18.54
N ALA A 69 -21.44 -14.44 -18.45
CA ALA A 69 -20.44 -13.39 -18.51
C ALA A 69 -19.46 -13.70 -17.38
N GLY A 70 -18.32 -14.30 -17.70
CA GLY A 70 -17.21 -14.40 -16.76
C GLY A 70 -16.91 -12.97 -16.34
N THR A 71 -17.14 -12.65 -15.07
CA THR A 71 -16.71 -11.38 -14.51
C THR A 71 -15.20 -11.31 -14.76
N ALA A 72 -14.78 -10.40 -15.62
CA ALA A 72 -13.38 -10.12 -15.82
C ALA A 72 -12.85 -9.54 -14.50
N SER A 73 -12.33 -10.39 -13.62
CA SER A 73 -11.63 -9.95 -12.42
C SER A 73 -10.29 -9.39 -12.86
N ALA A 74 -10.07 -8.09 -12.62
CA ALA A 74 -8.75 -7.51 -12.78
C ALA A 74 -7.84 -8.13 -11.70
N ALA A 75 -6.64 -8.55 -12.08
CA ALA A 75 -5.66 -8.98 -11.09
C ALA A 75 -5.34 -7.78 -10.17
N PRO A 76 -5.16 -8.01 -8.84
CA PRO A 76 -4.81 -6.94 -7.92
C PRO A 76 -3.53 -6.24 -8.37
N ASN A 77 -3.40 -4.96 -8.06
CA ASN A 77 -2.10 -4.31 -8.13
C ASN A 77 -1.20 -4.91 -7.04
N ILE A 78 -0.04 -5.45 -7.42
CA ILE A 78 0.88 -6.12 -6.50
C ILE A 78 2.13 -5.28 -6.34
N GLN A 79 2.42 -4.85 -5.12
CA GLN A 79 3.60 -4.07 -4.77
C GLN A 79 4.40 -4.68 -3.62
N GLY A 80 5.61 -4.16 -3.43
CA GLY A 80 6.43 -4.47 -2.26
C GLY A 80 5.90 -3.79 -1.01
N PHE A 81 6.15 -4.37 0.17
CA PHE A 81 5.92 -3.66 1.43
C PHE A 81 6.66 -2.30 1.45
N GLY A 82 5.98 -1.27 1.95
CA GLY A 82 6.46 0.11 1.98
C GLY A 82 6.14 0.93 0.73
N ALA A 83 5.66 0.30 -0.35
CA ALA A 83 5.15 1.03 -1.50
C ALA A 83 3.74 1.59 -1.22
N SER A 84 3.47 2.79 -1.72
CA SER A 84 2.13 3.37 -1.69
C SER A 84 1.31 2.90 -2.89
N GLU A 85 0.08 2.45 -2.65
CA GLU A 85 -0.89 2.09 -3.68
C GLU A 85 -2.15 2.95 -3.55
N SER A 86 -2.74 3.31 -4.68
CA SER A 86 -3.93 4.18 -4.71
C SER A 86 -5.19 3.40 -5.03
N LEU A 87 -6.20 3.58 -4.18
CA LEU A 87 -7.58 3.21 -4.43
C LEU A 87 -8.36 4.43 -4.95
N VAL A 88 -8.98 4.30 -6.11
CA VAL A 88 -9.83 5.35 -6.70
C VAL A 88 -11.28 4.88 -6.68
N ASP A 89 -12.14 5.64 -6.00
CA ASP A 89 -13.58 5.41 -5.94
C ASP A 89 -14.33 6.69 -6.31
N GLY A 90 -14.65 6.84 -7.59
CA GLY A 90 -15.25 8.05 -8.14
C GLY A 90 -14.38 9.31 -7.86
N PRO A 91 -14.88 10.31 -7.10
CA PRO A 91 -14.11 11.50 -6.74
C PRO A 91 -13.13 11.28 -5.58
N LEU A 92 -13.19 10.11 -4.91
CA LEU A 92 -12.36 9.79 -3.75
C LEU A 92 -11.08 9.08 -4.20
N VAL A 93 -9.94 9.54 -3.69
CA VAL A 93 -8.64 8.91 -3.94
C VAL A 93 -7.95 8.68 -2.61
N THR A 94 -7.69 7.41 -2.30
CA THR A 94 -7.05 7.00 -1.04
C THR A 94 -5.74 6.31 -1.35
N ALA A 95 -4.64 6.80 -0.77
CA ALA A 95 -3.35 6.12 -0.83
C ALA A 95 -3.14 5.28 0.43
N TYR A 96 -2.90 3.99 0.24
CA TYR A 96 -2.56 3.05 1.29
C TYR A 96 -1.08 2.68 1.19
N THR A 97 -0.39 2.65 2.32
CA THR A 97 0.98 2.14 2.41
C THR A 97 1.00 1.14 3.53
N VAL A 98 1.37 -0.11 3.22
CA VAL A 98 1.48 -1.17 4.22
C VAL A 98 2.93 -1.61 4.30
N SER A 99 3.46 -1.70 5.51
CA SER A 99 4.85 -2.08 5.73
C SER A 99 5.01 -2.93 6.99
N ASN A 100 6.23 -3.45 7.17
CA ASN A 100 6.65 -4.05 8.44
C ASN A 100 5.77 -5.23 8.92
N LEU A 101 5.26 -6.06 7.99
CA LEU A 101 4.53 -7.28 8.33
C LEU A 101 5.45 -8.24 9.07
N GLN A 102 5.11 -8.52 10.33
CA GLN A 102 5.91 -9.38 11.20
C GLN A 102 5.06 -10.03 12.29
N GLN A 103 5.63 -11.02 12.96
CA GLN A 103 5.03 -11.61 14.14
C GLN A 103 4.98 -10.58 15.28
N SER A 104 3.85 -10.48 15.97
CA SER A 104 3.67 -9.62 17.13
C SER A 104 3.84 -10.40 18.43
N THR A 105 4.38 -9.73 19.44
CA THR A 105 4.46 -10.24 20.83
C THR A 105 3.51 -9.49 21.77
N ILE A 106 2.69 -8.58 21.24
CA ILE A 106 1.75 -7.78 22.02
C ILE A 106 0.52 -8.62 22.39
N ALA A 107 0.07 -8.50 23.64
CA ALA A 107 -1.21 -9.04 24.05
C ALA A 107 -2.33 -8.03 23.73
N ILE A 108 -3.40 -8.49 23.08
CA ILE A 108 -4.57 -7.67 22.79
C ILE A 108 -5.63 -7.95 23.87
N PRO A 109 -5.99 -6.97 24.72
CA PRO A 109 -6.99 -7.17 25.77
C PRO A 109 -8.34 -7.63 25.20
N GLY A 110 -8.93 -8.66 25.82
CA GLY A 110 -10.21 -9.22 25.37
C GLY A 110 -10.14 -10.09 24.11
N TYR A 111 -8.93 -10.34 23.59
CA TYR A 111 -8.72 -11.26 22.47
C TYR A 111 -7.78 -12.40 22.87
N THR A 112 -8.17 -13.62 22.50
CA THR A 112 -7.32 -14.81 22.66
C THR A 112 -6.95 -15.33 21.27
N PRO A 113 -5.68 -15.18 20.85
CA PRO A 113 -5.22 -15.70 19.57
C PRO A 113 -5.44 -17.20 19.46
N LYS A 114 -5.96 -17.65 18.31
CA LYS A 114 -6.06 -19.09 17.99
C LYS A 114 -4.77 -19.63 17.41
N GLY A 115 -3.97 -18.75 16.80
CA GLY A 115 -2.64 -19.07 16.31
C GLY A 115 -1.63 -18.01 16.75
N THR A 116 -0.77 -17.62 15.82
CA THR A 116 0.27 -16.62 16.06
C THR A 116 -0.26 -15.24 15.66
N LEU A 117 -0.08 -14.26 16.54
CA LEU A 117 -0.44 -12.87 16.24
C LEU A 117 0.59 -12.27 15.27
N TYR A 118 0.12 -11.66 14.20
CA TYR A 118 0.93 -10.86 13.28
C TYR A 118 0.46 -9.42 13.29
N GLN A 119 1.39 -8.50 13.05
CA GLN A 119 1.12 -7.08 12.92
C GLN A 119 1.73 -6.52 11.64
N ALA A 120 1.14 -5.44 11.12
CA ALA A 120 1.73 -4.63 10.06
C ALA A 120 1.40 -3.16 10.28
N ASP A 121 2.31 -2.29 9.89
CA ASP A 121 2.11 -0.85 9.94
C ASP A 121 1.36 -0.39 8.69
N ILE A 122 0.39 0.49 8.88
CA ILE A 122 -0.41 1.06 7.80
C ILE A 122 -0.44 2.59 7.90
N THR A 123 -0.28 3.22 6.75
CA THR A 123 -0.53 4.65 6.54
C THR A 123 -1.62 4.81 5.49
N VAL A 124 -2.61 5.63 5.78
CA VAL A 124 -3.71 5.98 4.88
C VAL A 124 -3.72 7.47 4.66
N ARG A 125 -3.63 7.91 3.41
CA ARG A 125 -3.71 9.33 3.04
C ARG A 125 -4.88 9.58 2.11
N SER A 126 -5.59 10.68 2.35
CA SER A 126 -6.64 11.15 1.43
C SER A 126 -6.02 12.06 0.37
N ASP A 127 -5.89 11.59 -0.86
CA ASP A 127 -5.39 12.38 -1.98
C ASP A 127 -6.53 13.12 -2.72
N GLY A 128 -7.76 12.62 -2.63
CA GLY A 128 -8.95 13.21 -3.23
C GLY A 128 -10.18 13.04 -2.33
N GLY A 129 -10.83 14.15 -1.99
CA GLY A 129 -12.04 14.15 -1.17
C GLY A 129 -11.81 13.83 0.31
N THR A 130 -12.90 13.59 1.05
CA THR A 130 -12.84 13.12 2.44
C THR A 130 -13.12 11.62 2.45
N VAL A 131 -12.15 10.82 2.88
CA VAL A 131 -12.21 9.35 2.80
C VAL A 131 -12.38 8.75 4.18
N THR A 132 -13.13 7.66 4.28
CA THR A 132 -13.25 6.89 5.52
C THR A 132 -12.54 5.55 5.32
N PRO A 133 -11.45 5.26 6.04
CA PRO A 133 -10.67 4.06 5.81
C PRO A 133 -11.45 2.80 6.20
N MET A 134 -11.59 1.86 5.25
CA MET A 134 -12.23 0.57 5.50
C MET A 134 -11.23 -0.43 6.07
N VAL A 135 -11.02 -0.36 7.37
CA VAL A 135 -10.02 -1.19 8.07
C VAL A 135 -10.28 -2.69 7.90
N ARG A 136 -11.56 -3.11 7.84
CA ARG A 136 -11.98 -4.53 7.77
C ARG A 136 -11.67 -5.24 6.45
N ASP A 137 -11.38 -4.47 5.41
CA ASP A 137 -11.12 -4.97 4.05
C ASP A 137 -9.70 -5.50 3.90
N PHE A 138 -8.83 -5.23 4.88
CA PHE A 138 -7.49 -5.78 4.94
C PHE A 138 -7.49 -7.22 5.45
N SER A 139 -6.70 -8.08 4.82
CA SER A 139 -6.44 -9.44 5.27
C SER A 139 -4.99 -9.83 4.98
N ALA A 140 -4.40 -10.66 5.85
CA ALA A 140 -3.06 -11.18 5.61
C ALA A 140 -3.13 -12.43 4.71
N ARG A 141 -2.15 -12.60 3.82
CA ARG A 141 -2.05 -13.68 2.83
C ARG A 141 -0.83 -14.53 3.11
N GLY A 142 -1.05 -15.84 3.21
CA GLY A 142 0.00 -16.87 3.27
C GLY A 142 0.55 -17.22 1.88
N PRO A 143 1.73 -17.87 1.81
CA PRO A 143 2.41 -18.21 0.56
C PRO A 143 1.59 -19.14 -0.35
N ASN A 144 0.69 -19.94 0.22
CA ASN A 144 -0.18 -20.87 -0.50
C ASN A 144 -1.58 -20.30 -0.79
N GLY A 145 -1.78 -18.98 -0.64
CA GLY A 145 -3.08 -18.36 -0.79
C GLY A 145 -4.03 -18.61 0.39
N GLN A 146 -3.51 -18.85 1.59
CA GLN A 146 -4.31 -18.83 2.82
C GLN A 146 -4.63 -17.38 3.19
N THR A 147 -5.86 -17.09 3.62
CA THR A 147 -6.26 -15.76 4.09
C THR A 147 -6.48 -15.78 5.60
N TYR A 148 -5.87 -14.83 6.30
CA TYR A 148 -6.05 -14.61 7.72
C TYR A 148 -6.78 -13.29 7.94
N ARG A 149 -7.88 -13.36 8.71
CA ARG A 149 -8.75 -12.21 8.93
C ARG A 149 -8.09 -11.22 9.89
N LEU A 150 -8.35 -9.94 9.66
CA LEU A 150 -8.01 -8.87 10.59
C LEU A 150 -8.76 -9.05 11.93
N ILE A 151 -8.10 -8.69 13.01
CA ILE A 151 -8.70 -8.58 14.33
C ILE A 151 -9.36 -7.19 14.43
N ASP A 152 -10.69 -7.18 14.33
CA ASP A 152 -11.49 -5.94 14.28
C ASP A 152 -12.63 -5.90 15.31
N LYS A 153 -12.86 -7.00 16.02
CA LYS A 153 -13.99 -7.16 16.96
C LYS A 153 -13.69 -6.62 18.36
N VAL A 154 -12.42 -6.30 18.61
CA VAL A 154 -11.91 -5.76 19.86
C VAL A 154 -11.08 -4.52 19.54
N GLU A 155 -10.90 -3.66 20.54
CA GLU A 155 -9.96 -2.56 20.42
C GLU A 155 -8.53 -3.10 20.41
N VAL A 156 -7.76 -2.74 19.39
CA VAL A 156 -6.37 -3.15 19.25
C VAL A 156 -5.44 -1.99 19.59
N PRO A 157 -4.27 -2.27 20.23
CA PRO A 157 -3.30 -1.23 20.54
C PRO A 157 -2.84 -0.52 19.26
N ASN A 158 -2.83 0.82 19.26
CA ASN A 158 -2.39 1.61 18.08
C ASN A 158 -3.12 1.24 16.77
N GLY A 159 -4.36 0.74 16.86
CA GLY A 159 -5.18 0.44 15.69
C GLY A 159 -5.39 1.65 14.81
N LEU A 160 -5.55 1.41 13.51
CA LEU A 160 -5.89 2.47 12.56
C LEU A 160 -7.23 3.12 12.93
N ASN A 161 -7.25 4.44 13.05
CA ASN A 161 -8.46 5.20 13.38
C ASN A 161 -9.46 5.16 12.19
N PRO A 162 -10.70 4.67 12.39
CA PRO A 162 -11.71 4.62 11.34
C PRO A 162 -12.39 5.98 11.07
N ALA A 163 -11.96 7.07 11.72
CA ALA A 163 -12.53 8.39 11.49
C ALA A 163 -12.28 8.91 10.06
N PRO A 164 -13.18 9.77 9.53
CA PRO A 164 -12.97 10.40 8.23
C PRO A 164 -11.68 11.23 8.17
N ILE A 165 -10.94 11.06 7.08
CA ILE A 165 -9.68 11.75 6.78
C ILE A 165 -9.96 12.80 5.69
N ALA A 166 -9.83 14.08 6.02
CA ALA A 166 -9.98 15.16 5.05
C ALA A 166 -8.84 15.14 4.02
N GLN A 167 -9.11 15.66 2.83
CA GLN A 167 -8.14 15.70 1.72
C GLN A 167 -6.82 16.36 2.15
N GLY A 168 -5.70 15.76 1.74
CA GLY A 168 -4.34 16.19 2.07
C GLY A 168 -3.83 15.69 3.42
N ASN A 169 -4.70 15.11 4.26
CA ASN A 169 -4.30 14.54 5.55
C ASN A 169 -4.09 13.03 5.47
N GLU A 170 -3.43 12.51 6.50
CA GLU A 170 -3.18 11.08 6.67
C GLU A 170 -3.51 10.59 8.09
N SER A 171 -3.73 9.29 8.21
CA SER A 171 -3.84 8.57 9.45
C SER A 171 -2.94 7.34 9.40
N THR A 172 -2.27 7.05 10.51
CA THR A 172 -1.42 5.87 10.67
C THR A 172 -1.99 4.94 11.73
N GLY A 173 -1.58 3.69 11.70
CA GLY A 173 -1.91 2.71 12.71
C GLY A 173 -1.31 1.35 12.42
N THR A 174 -1.75 0.36 13.20
CA THR A 174 -1.28 -1.02 13.10
C THR A 174 -2.46 -1.94 12.84
N LEU A 175 -2.28 -2.86 11.88
CA LEU A 175 -3.20 -3.94 11.57
C LEU A 175 -2.75 -5.20 12.31
N TYR A 176 -3.68 -5.93 12.92
CA TYR A 176 -3.39 -7.18 13.62
C TYR A 176 -4.14 -8.36 13.01
N PHE A 177 -3.46 -9.48 12.84
CA PHE A 177 -4.00 -10.69 12.21
C PHE A 177 -3.76 -11.91 13.09
N ASP A 178 -4.76 -12.78 13.20
CA ASP A 178 -4.64 -14.08 13.87
C ASP A 178 -4.31 -15.17 12.84
N VAL A 179 -3.06 -15.60 12.82
CA VAL A 179 -2.52 -16.52 11.82
C VAL A 179 -2.52 -17.94 12.37
N THR A 180 -3.43 -18.77 11.87
CA THR A 180 -3.59 -20.17 12.30
C THR A 180 -2.89 -21.18 11.39
N GLY A 181 -2.04 -20.72 10.46
CA GLY A 181 -1.41 -21.54 9.43
C GLY A 181 0.02 -21.11 9.11
N ALA A 182 0.42 -21.22 7.84
CA ALA A 182 1.74 -20.78 7.41
C ALA A 182 1.92 -19.26 7.59
N PRO A 183 3.13 -18.79 7.95
CA PRO A 183 3.42 -17.36 8.10
C PRO A 183 2.98 -16.55 6.88
N PRO A 184 2.26 -15.42 7.07
CA PRO A 184 1.87 -14.57 5.97
C PRO A 184 3.08 -13.89 5.34
N ASN A 185 3.04 -13.71 4.02
CA ASN A 185 4.03 -12.99 3.24
C ASN A 185 3.42 -11.81 2.48
N GLY A 186 2.13 -11.54 2.66
CA GLY A 186 1.43 -10.43 2.02
C GLY A 186 0.26 -9.90 2.83
N ILE A 187 -0.17 -8.70 2.50
CA ILE A 187 -1.43 -8.10 2.93
C ILE A 187 -2.20 -7.69 1.69
N VAL A 188 -3.51 -7.96 1.70
CA VAL A 188 -4.42 -7.70 0.60
C VAL A 188 -5.51 -6.77 1.09
N TYR A 189 -5.90 -5.81 0.25
CA TYR A 189 -7.14 -5.06 0.38
C TYR A 189 -8.17 -5.64 -0.60
N ASN A 190 -9.31 -6.06 -0.06
CA ASN A 190 -10.41 -6.64 -0.82
C ASN A 190 -11.67 -5.79 -0.61
N ASP A 191 -12.29 -5.30 -1.69
CA ASP A 191 -13.46 -4.41 -1.64
C ASP A 191 -14.79 -5.14 -1.32
N GLY A 192 -14.71 -6.39 -0.91
CA GLY A 192 -15.86 -7.28 -0.70
C GLY A 192 -16.22 -8.11 -1.95
N LEU A 193 -15.66 -7.79 -3.11
CA LEU A 193 -15.86 -8.54 -4.35
C LEU A 193 -14.57 -9.20 -4.83
N GLN A 194 -13.47 -8.47 -4.85
CA GLN A 194 -12.19 -8.95 -5.35
C GLN A 194 -10.99 -8.29 -4.67
N ASP A 195 -9.85 -8.93 -4.79
CA ASP A 195 -8.57 -8.37 -4.34
C ASP A 195 -8.18 -7.26 -5.32
N ILE A 196 -7.98 -6.04 -4.82
CA ILE A 196 -7.66 -4.89 -5.68
C ILE A 196 -6.26 -4.34 -5.42
N LEU A 197 -5.77 -4.40 -4.17
CA LEU A 197 -4.40 -3.99 -3.80
C LEU A 197 -3.73 -5.11 -3.01
N MET A 198 -2.41 -5.29 -3.18
CA MET A 198 -1.64 -6.30 -2.49
C MET A 198 -0.20 -5.87 -2.25
N TRP A 199 0.21 -5.83 -0.99
CA TRP A 199 1.59 -5.66 -0.56
C TRP A 199 2.19 -7.00 -0.20
N THR A 200 3.35 -7.36 -0.74
CA THR A 200 4.02 -8.62 -0.43
C THR A 200 5.53 -8.50 -0.44
N SER A 201 6.21 -9.35 0.32
CA SER A 201 7.66 -9.53 0.21
C SER A 201 8.07 -10.30 -1.04
N ASN A 202 7.12 -10.95 -1.73
CA ASN A 202 7.37 -11.75 -2.92
C ASN A 202 6.78 -11.08 -4.17
N VAL A 203 7.30 -9.90 -4.52
CA VAL A 203 6.83 -9.15 -5.69
C VAL A 203 7.21 -9.92 -6.97
N PRO A 204 6.25 -10.29 -7.83
CA PRO A 204 6.54 -10.98 -9.09
C PRO A 204 7.47 -10.11 -9.97
N GLY A 205 8.68 -10.61 -10.24
CA GLY A 205 9.69 -9.90 -11.04
C GLY A 205 10.78 -9.19 -10.24
N SER A 206 10.69 -9.13 -8.90
CA SER A 206 11.83 -8.76 -8.07
C SER A 206 12.74 -9.97 -7.92
N VAL A 207 13.65 -10.17 -8.88
CA VAL A 207 14.82 -11.04 -8.68
C VAL A 207 15.55 -10.55 -7.44
N ALA A 208 15.53 -11.33 -6.36
CA ALA A 208 16.50 -11.13 -5.28
C ALA A 208 17.90 -11.09 -5.92
N PRO A 209 18.79 -10.17 -5.53
CA PRO A 209 20.16 -10.21 -6.03
C PRO A 209 20.75 -11.56 -5.64
N SER A 210 20.91 -12.43 -6.64
CA SER A 210 21.62 -13.70 -6.49
C SER A 210 22.97 -13.37 -5.86
N ALA A 211 23.20 -13.81 -4.62
CA ALA A 211 24.55 -13.89 -4.11
C ALA A 211 25.38 -14.64 -5.16
N PRO A 212 26.59 -14.18 -5.53
CA PRO A 212 27.41 -14.92 -6.46
C PRO A 212 27.74 -16.26 -5.83
N THR A 213 27.05 -17.32 -6.26
CA THR A 213 27.43 -18.69 -5.98
C THR A 213 28.74 -18.93 -6.73
N SER A 214 29.86 -18.74 -6.05
CA SER A 214 31.16 -19.27 -6.45
C SER A 214 31.11 -20.80 -6.34
N SER A 215 30.48 -21.43 -7.33
CA SER A 215 30.60 -22.87 -7.56
C SER A 215 31.49 -23.07 -8.78
N PRO A 216 32.61 -23.81 -8.67
CA PRO A 216 33.55 -23.97 -9.77
C PRO A 216 32.93 -24.82 -10.88
N ALA A 217 33.29 -24.51 -12.14
CA ALA A 217 32.82 -25.23 -13.32
C ALA A 217 33.22 -26.72 -13.27
N PRO A 218 32.33 -27.64 -13.66
CA PRO A 218 32.68 -29.06 -13.77
C PRO A 218 33.71 -29.24 -14.90
N GLY A 219 34.97 -29.55 -14.53
CA GLY A 219 36.02 -29.92 -15.51
C GLY A 219 37.40 -29.35 -15.28
N ALA A 220 37.64 -28.52 -14.26
CA ALA A 220 39.00 -28.07 -13.96
C ALA A 220 39.77 -29.10 -13.11
N LEU A 221 40.88 -29.63 -13.67
CA LEU A 221 41.84 -30.47 -12.96
C LEU A 221 42.40 -29.75 -11.72
N PRO A 222 42.60 -30.44 -10.57
CA PRO A 222 43.27 -29.83 -9.43
C PRO A 222 44.74 -29.54 -9.75
N SER A 223 45.19 -28.31 -9.50
CA SER A 223 46.62 -27.95 -9.52
C SER A 223 47.34 -28.54 -8.29
N PRO A 224 48.64 -28.88 -8.40
CA PRO A 224 49.37 -29.56 -7.34
C PRO A 224 49.60 -28.65 -6.12
N ALA A 225 49.52 -29.24 -4.93
CA ALA A 225 49.84 -28.56 -3.67
C ALA A 225 51.34 -28.24 -3.59
N HIS A 226 51.67 -26.99 -3.25
CA HIS A 226 53.01 -26.61 -2.83
C HIS A 226 53.12 -26.79 -1.30
N THR A 227 54.15 -27.52 -0.90
CA THR A 227 54.64 -27.65 0.49
C THR A 227 55.27 -26.37 0.98
#